data_AF-A0A8T3XVD5-F1
#
_entry.id   AF-A0A8T3XVD5-F1
#
_cell.length_a   1.000
_cell.length_b   1.000
_cell.length_c   1.000
_cell.angle_alpha   90.00
_cell.angle_beta   90.00
_cell.angle_gamma   90.00
#
_symmetry.space_group_name_H-M   'P 1'
#
loop_
_entity.id
_entity.type
_entity.pdbx_description
1 polymer ?
#
loop_
_entity_poly.entity_id
_entity_poly.type
_entity_poly.pdbx_seq_one_letter_code
_entity_poly.pdbx_strand_id
1 'polypeptide(L)'
;MNKRTRVILVVLILVTALLSINLVSSQPEIDSEIEGLLESQGEVRASITLVDQGSMTLNLKLQQEIVSNLSEEEFRLEYVSSIGRWFSGNMTSDGFEKLKNYLNISGIHIPLQGTYPASSIPEIKITETERYCEEDSECVIVQRSCCDCNNGGQADIINEKYINSWEDRLRERCGSLGCNPFTSNNETCSYVEVKCSNNKCIFVDAGSEKSVWESYNSLLFIALTIILISFIIRKKKK
;
A
#
# COMPACT_ATOMS: atom_id res chain seq x y z
N MET A 1 23.20 9.13 -44.47
CA MET A 1 22.29 9.68 -43.43
C MET A 1 22.04 11.15 -43.72
N ASN A 2 20.79 11.57 -43.88
CA ASN A 2 20.40 12.96 -44.20
C ASN A 2 20.76 13.91 -43.02
N LYS A 3 21.13 15.17 -43.31
CA LYS A 3 21.41 16.22 -42.31
C LYS A 3 20.31 16.34 -41.24
N ARG A 4 19.03 16.16 -41.60
CA ARG A 4 17.87 16.10 -40.69
C ARG A 4 17.95 14.93 -39.70
N THR A 5 18.37 13.76 -40.16
CA THR A 5 18.52 12.56 -39.31
C THR A 5 19.63 12.72 -38.28
N ARG A 6 20.74 13.42 -38.62
CA ARG A 6 21.82 13.72 -37.65
C ARG A 6 21.37 14.65 -36.54
N VAL A 7 20.58 15.68 -36.86
CA VAL A 7 20.06 16.63 -35.87
C VAL A 7 19.09 15.93 -34.91
N ILE A 8 18.19 15.09 -35.42
CA ILE A 8 17.25 14.33 -34.58
C ILE A 8 17.99 13.39 -33.62
N LEU A 9 19.02 12.69 -34.09
CA LEU A 9 19.80 11.78 -33.24
C LEU A 9 20.53 12.52 -32.10
N VAL A 10 21.14 13.67 -32.40
CA VAL A 10 21.85 14.48 -31.40
C VAL A 10 20.89 15.05 -30.36
N VAL A 11 19.71 15.52 -30.78
CA VAL A 11 18.66 15.98 -29.86
C VAL A 11 18.16 14.83 -28.99
N LEU A 12 17.98 13.63 -29.55
CA LEU A 12 17.55 12.46 -28.79
C LEU A 12 18.59 12.08 -27.71
N ILE A 13 19.89 12.07 -28.06
CA ILE A 13 20.97 11.78 -27.11
C ILE A 13 21.05 12.84 -26.00
N LEU A 14 20.89 14.12 -26.34
CA LEU A 14 20.87 15.21 -25.36
C LEU A 14 19.65 15.13 -24.44
N VAL A 15 18.47 14.80 -24.98
CA VAL A 15 17.25 14.62 -24.19
C VAL A 15 17.38 13.41 -23.27
N THR A 16 17.93 12.27 -23.75
CA THR A 16 18.17 11.12 -22.88
C THR A 16 19.22 11.41 -21.81
N ALA A 17 20.30 12.13 -22.15
CA ALA A 17 21.31 12.52 -21.18
C ALA A 17 20.78 13.52 -20.14
N LEU A 18 19.93 14.47 -20.54
CA LEU A 18 19.28 15.42 -19.63
C LEU A 18 18.22 14.75 -18.74
N LEU A 19 17.53 13.73 -19.24
CA LEU A 19 16.63 12.90 -18.44
C LEU A 19 17.40 12.05 -17.41
N SER A 20 18.65 11.65 -17.69
CA SER A 20 19.50 10.92 -16.75
C SER A 20 20.01 11.75 -15.57
N ILE A 21 20.05 13.10 -15.68
CA ILE A 21 20.71 13.97 -14.69
C ILE A 21 19.80 14.26 -13.46
N ASN A 22 18.52 13.91 -13.51
CA ASN A 22 17.59 14.16 -12.39
C ASN A 22 17.32 12.94 -11.50
N LEU A 23 18.08 11.84 -11.61
CA LEU A 23 18.16 10.88 -10.50
C LEU A 23 19.01 11.49 -9.40
N VAL A 24 18.42 12.44 -8.68
CA VAL A 24 18.85 12.77 -7.32
C VAL A 24 18.73 11.46 -6.56
N SER A 25 19.86 10.79 -6.36
CA SER A 25 19.98 9.69 -5.43
C SER A 25 19.74 10.27 -4.04
N SER A 26 18.47 10.40 -3.66
CA SER A 26 18.12 10.72 -2.28
C SER A 26 18.61 9.55 -1.46
N GLN A 27 19.63 9.79 -0.65
CA GLN A 27 19.97 8.86 0.41
C GLN A 27 18.71 8.62 1.26
N PRO A 28 18.50 7.40 1.77
CA PRO A 28 17.35 7.14 2.64
C PRO A 28 17.40 8.08 3.85
N GLU A 29 16.22 8.52 4.29
CA GLU A 29 16.07 9.21 5.57
C GLU A 29 16.29 8.20 6.70
N ILE A 30 17.28 8.44 7.55
CA ILE A 30 17.66 7.50 8.63
C ILE A 30 17.50 8.22 9.97
N ASP A 31 16.75 7.61 10.88
CA ASP A 31 16.63 8.13 12.26
C ASP A 31 18.00 8.09 12.96
N SER A 32 18.40 9.22 13.54
CA SER A 32 19.75 9.42 14.11
C SER A 32 20.09 8.50 15.28
N GLU A 33 19.10 7.85 15.89
CA GLU A 33 19.28 6.98 17.04
C GLU A 33 19.61 5.53 16.66
N ILE A 34 19.41 5.13 15.39
CA ILE A 34 19.53 3.73 14.94
C ILE A 34 20.93 3.18 15.22
N GLU A 35 21.98 3.91 14.84
CA GLU A 35 23.36 3.45 15.00
C GLU A 35 23.70 3.25 16.49
N GLY A 36 23.30 4.19 17.36
CA GLY A 36 23.53 4.07 18.80
C GLY A 36 22.75 2.91 19.45
N LEU A 37 21.54 2.62 18.96
CA LEU A 37 20.77 1.46 19.43
C LEU A 37 21.39 0.15 18.96
N LEU A 38 21.87 0.08 17.72
CA LEU A 38 22.56 -1.09 17.18
C LEU A 38 23.86 -1.38 17.95
N GLU A 39 24.66 -0.35 18.25
CA GLU A 39 25.88 -0.50 19.05
C GLU A 39 25.61 -1.00 20.47
N SER A 40 24.51 -0.55 21.09
CA SER A 40 24.20 -0.85 22.49
C SER A 40 23.39 -2.14 22.69
N GLN A 41 22.54 -2.51 21.74
CA GLN A 41 21.59 -3.63 21.86
C GLN A 41 21.90 -4.80 20.92
N GLY A 42 22.75 -4.60 19.90
CA GLY A 42 23.08 -5.60 18.89
C GLY A 42 21.99 -5.80 17.82
N GLU A 43 20.72 -5.57 18.18
CA GLU A 43 19.59 -5.51 17.26
C GLU A 43 18.67 -4.33 17.61
N VAL A 44 18.01 -3.78 16.59
CA VAL A 44 17.00 -2.73 16.74
C VAL A 44 15.79 -3.10 15.90
N ARG A 45 14.60 -2.84 16.44
CA ARG A 45 13.39 -2.90 15.63
C ARG A 45 13.32 -1.70 14.71
N ALA A 46 13.17 -1.91 13.41
CA ALA A 46 13.13 -0.84 12.41
C ALA A 46 11.97 -1.01 11.43
N SER A 47 11.46 0.11 10.94
CA SER A 47 10.56 0.19 9.79
C SER A 47 11.32 0.70 8.57
N ILE A 48 11.20 -0.04 7.47
CA ILE A 48 11.85 0.25 6.20
C ILE A 48 10.79 0.74 5.22
N THR A 49 10.91 1.97 4.75
CA THR A 49 9.98 2.59 3.80
C THR A 49 10.57 2.59 2.40
N LEU A 50 9.81 2.11 1.41
CA LEU A 50 10.25 2.01 0.02
C LEU A 50 9.84 3.23 -0.81
N VAL A 51 10.68 3.53 -1.80
CA VAL A 51 10.33 4.49 -2.86
C VAL A 51 9.12 3.98 -3.62
N ASP A 52 8.09 4.81 -3.75
CA ASP A 52 6.85 4.43 -4.43
C ASP A 52 7.09 4.16 -5.92
N GLN A 53 6.78 2.95 -6.36
CA GLN A 53 6.85 2.55 -7.77
C GLN A 53 5.58 2.89 -8.56
N GLY A 54 4.59 3.53 -7.91
CA GLY A 54 3.31 3.90 -8.54
C GLY A 54 2.37 2.72 -8.79
N SER A 55 2.70 1.53 -8.29
CA SER A 55 1.87 0.32 -8.39
C SER A 55 2.07 -0.57 -7.17
N MET A 56 0.97 -0.99 -6.55
CA MET A 56 0.97 -1.91 -5.40
C MET A 56 1.71 -3.22 -5.72
N THR A 57 1.47 -3.82 -6.91
CA THR A 57 2.13 -5.06 -7.32
C THR A 57 3.65 -4.89 -7.45
N LEU A 58 4.10 -3.74 -7.97
CA LEU A 58 5.54 -3.45 -8.07
C LEU A 58 6.16 -3.23 -6.69
N ASN A 59 5.47 -2.51 -5.80
CA ASN A 59 5.90 -2.28 -4.43
C ASN A 59 6.04 -3.62 -3.66
N LEU A 60 5.07 -4.53 -3.78
CA LEU A 60 5.13 -5.87 -3.18
C LEU A 60 6.29 -6.71 -3.74
N LYS A 61 6.51 -6.68 -5.05
CA LYS A 61 7.61 -7.41 -5.67
C LYS A 61 8.98 -6.89 -5.21
N LEU A 62 9.14 -5.58 -5.17
CA LEU A 62 10.36 -4.91 -4.69
C LEU A 62 10.62 -5.24 -3.21
N GLN A 63 9.58 -5.21 -2.39
CA GLN A 63 9.66 -5.59 -0.98
C GLN A 63 10.12 -7.04 -0.82
N GLN A 64 9.53 -7.98 -1.56
CA GLN A 64 9.94 -9.39 -1.54
C GLN A 64 11.39 -9.57 -1.99
N GLU A 65 11.82 -8.85 -3.03
CA GLU A 65 13.20 -8.86 -3.52
C GLU A 65 14.19 -8.40 -2.44
N ILE A 66 13.93 -7.26 -1.80
CA ILE A 66 14.79 -6.74 -0.74
C ILE A 66 14.88 -7.72 0.43
N VAL A 67 13.73 -8.21 0.93
CA VAL A 67 13.69 -9.16 2.05
C VAL A 67 14.42 -10.46 1.71
N SER A 68 14.29 -10.96 0.48
CA SER A 68 14.96 -12.21 0.06
C SER A 68 16.49 -12.11 -0.03
N ASN A 69 17.04 -10.89 -0.08
CA ASN A 69 18.48 -10.64 -0.13
C ASN A 69 19.12 -10.48 1.27
N LEU A 70 18.31 -10.53 2.32
CA LEU A 70 18.73 -10.45 3.71
C LEU A 70 18.62 -11.83 4.36
N SER A 71 19.60 -12.21 5.18
CA SER A 71 19.49 -13.39 6.02
C SER A 71 18.58 -13.12 7.22
N GLU A 72 18.07 -14.18 7.86
CA GLU A 72 17.27 -14.05 9.09
C GLU A 72 18.08 -13.46 10.26
N GLU A 73 19.41 -13.61 10.26
CA GLU A 73 20.33 -13.01 11.23
C GLU A 73 20.57 -11.51 10.96
N GLU A 74 20.45 -11.08 9.71
CA GLU A 74 20.60 -9.66 9.31
C GLU A 74 19.31 -8.88 9.53
N PHE A 75 18.17 -9.50 9.17
CA PHE A 75 16.86 -8.88 9.30
C PHE A 75 15.77 -9.94 9.52
N ARG A 76 15.25 -9.99 10.74
CA ARG A 76 14.12 -10.85 11.10
C ARG A 76 12.81 -10.12 10.84
N LEU A 77 12.21 -10.41 9.70
CA LEU A 77 10.94 -9.84 9.28
C LEU A 77 9.81 -10.17 10.26
N GLU A 78 9.12 -9.15 10.73
CA GLU A 78 7.94 -9.30 11.60
C GLU A 78 6.65 -8.92 10.89
N TYR A 79 6.70 -7.90 10.04
CA TYR A 79 5.52 -7.36 9.39
C TYR A 79 5.82 -6.87 7.97
N VAL A 80 4.87 -7.12 7.09
CA VAL A 80 4.88 -6.74 5.68
C VAL A 80 3.62 -5.93 5.42
N SER A 81 3.76 -4.68 4.98
CA SER A 81 2.60 -3.86 4.63
C SER A 81 1.88 -4.45 3.42
N SER A 82 0.54 -4.54 3.48
CA SER A 82 -0.30 -5.04 2.38
C SER A 82 -0.24 -4.16 1.13
N ILE A 83 0.07 -2.86 1.28
CA ILE A 83 0.29 -1.93 0.17
C ILE A 83 1.71 -2.04 -0.43
N GLY A 84 2.59 -2.84 0.18
CA GLY A 84 3.96 -3.09 -0.26
C GLY A 84 4.93 -1.92 -0.08
N ARG A 85 4.53 -0.83 0.58
CA ARG A 85 5.35 0.40 0.67
C ARG A 85 6.30 0.44 1.85
N TRP A 86 6.15 -0.46 2.81
CA TRP A 86 7.05 -0.56 3.94
C TRP A 86 6.97 -1.94 4.60
N PHE A 87 8.00 -2.31 5.35
CA PHE A 87 8.03 -3.52 6.18
C PHE A 87 8.79 -3.24 7.47
N SER A 88 8.64 -4.08 8.48
CA SER A 88 9.36 -3.92 9.74
C SER A 88 9.84 -5.25 10.29
N GLY A 89 10.90 -5.19 11.09
CA GLY A 89 11.53 -6.36 11.68
C GLY A 89 12.62 -5.97 12.67
N ASN A 90 13.26 -6.97 13.26
CA ASN A 90 14.47 -6.77 14.05
C ASN A 90 15.67 -6.83 13.12
N MET A 91 16.50 -5.80 13.17
CA MET A 91 17.61 -5.55 12.26
C MET A 91 18.90 -5.49 13.06
N THR A 92 19.94 -6.15 12.58
CA THR A 92 21.30 -6.04 13.14
C THR A 92 22.12 -5.00 12.39
N SER A 93 23.34 -4.70 12.87
CA SER A 93 24.25 -3.76 12.20
C SER A 93 24.54 -4.18 10.75
N ASP A 94 24.74 -5.47 10.50
CA ASP A 94 25.00 -5.97 9.15
C ASP A 94 23.79 -5.79 8.22
N GLY A 95 22.58 -6.02 8.73
CA GLY A 95 21.34 -5.73 8.01
C GLY A 95 21.16 -4.25 7.70
N PHE A 96 21.49 -3.38 8.66
CA PHE A 96 21.44 -1.93 8.48
C PHE A 96 22.42 -1.45 7.41
N GLU A 97 23.67 -1.93 7.42
CA GLU A 97 24.68 -1.58 6.41
C GLU A 97 24.24 -1.99 5.01
N LYS A 98 23.56 -3.14 4.85
CA LYS A 98 22.96 -3.52 3.57
C LYS A 98 21.84 -2.58 3.18
N LEU A 99 20.86 -2.39 4.06
CA LEU A 99 19.64 -1.63 3.78
C LEU A 99 19.90 -0.16 3.47
N LYS A 100 20.80 0.52 4.19
CA LYS A 100 21.07 1.96 3.97
C LYS A 100 21.64 2.28 2.58
N ASN A 101 22.13 1.26 1.86
CA ASN A 101 22.70 1.38 0.53
C ASN A 101 21.73 0.98 -0.60
N TYR A 102 20.51 0.52 -0.28
CA TYR A 102 19.52 0.19 -1.31
C TYR A 102 18.86 1.46 -1.88
N LEU A 103 18.99 1.66 -3.19
CA LEU A 103 18.42 2.81 -3.92
C LEU A 103 16.89 2.90 -3.85
N ASN A 104 16.23 1.79 -3.56
CA ASN A 104 14.77 1.70 -3.51
C ASN A 104 14.20 1.88 -2.09
N ILE A 105 15.07 2.17 -1.11
CA ILE A 105 14.67 2.50 0.26
C ILE A 105 14.65 4.03 0.38
N SER A 106 13.50 4.57 0.77
CA SER A 106 13.30 5.99 1.04
C SER A 106 13.61 6.36 2.49
N GLY A 107 13.48 5.42 3.43
CA GLY A 107 13.81 5.68 4.83
C GLY A 107 13.89 4.43 5.70
N ILE A 108 14.62 4.57 6.81
CA ILE A 108 14.82 3.57 7.86
C ILE A 108 14.52 4.29 9.18
N HIS A 109 13.43 3.91 9.83
CA HIS A 109 12.92 4.59 11.01
C HIS A 109 12.81 3.65 12.19
N ILE A 110 13.03 4.17 13.39
CA ILE A 110 12.66 3.48 14.62
C ILE A 110 11.15 3.64 14.75
N PRO A 111 10.39 2.54 14.87
CA PRO A 111 8.98 2.63 15.12
C PRO A 111 8.75 3.41 16.41
N LEU A 112 8.09 4.57 16.33
CA LEU A 112 7.66 5.31 17.52
C LEU A 112 6.85 4.36 18.39
N GLN A 113 7.14 4.34 19.71
CA GLN A 113 6.40 3.49 20.63
C GLN A 113 4.89 3.78 20.48
N GLY A 114 4.14 2.78 20.03
CA GLY A 114 2.69 2.88 19.78
C GLY A 114 2.25 3.06 18.32
N THR A 115 3.15 3.22 17.34
CA THR A 115 2.77 3.44 15.92
C THR A 115 2.77 2.21 15.03
N TYR A 116 3.05 1.01 15.55
CA TYR A 116 2.95 -0.24 14.80
C TYR A 116 2.16 -1.30 15.56
N PRO A 117 1.40 -2.16 14.85
CA PRO A 117 0.50 -3.08 15.49
C PRO A 117 1.34 -4.08 16.29
N ALA A 118 1.26 -3.99 17.62
CA ALA A 118 0.36 -4.86 18.33
C ALA A 118 0.31 -6.34 17.86
N SER A 119 1.40 -6.93 17.37
CA SER A 119 1.50 -8.38 17.20
C SER A 119 1.21 -9.12 18.51
N SER A 120 1.35 -8.41 19.64
CA SER A 120 0.97 -8.87 20.97
C SER A 120 -0.38 -8.37 21.50
N ILE A 121 -1.13 -7.49 20.80
CA ILE A 121 -2.48 -7.14 21.28
C ILE A 121 -3.45 -8.16 20.68
N PRO A 122 -4.02 -9.07 21.49
CA PRO A 122 -4.75 -10.25 21.01
C PRO A 122 -6.00 -9.82 20.26
N GLU A 123 -6.04 -9.90 18.93
CA GLU A 123 -7.10 -9.37 18.04
C GLU A 123 -8.53 -9.35 18.63
N ILE A 124 -9.29 -8.24 18.51
CA ILE A 124 -10.72 -8.24 18.86
C ILE A 124 -11.43 -9.09 17.80
N LYS A 125 -11.84 -10.29 18.18
CA LYS A 125 -12.60 -11.15 17.29
C LYS A 125 -14.06 -10.71 17.24
N ILE A 126 -14.55 -10.48 16.03
CA ILE A 126 -15.98 -10.39 15.74
C ILE A 126 -16.57 -11.79 15.86
N THR A 127 -17.65 -11.89 16.62
CA THR A 127 -18.38 -13.14 16.80
C THR A 127 -19.30 -13.43 15.62
N GLU A 128 -19.69 -14.70 15.45
CA GLU A 128 -20.65 -15.10 14.42
C GLU A 128 -22.00 -14.37 14.61
N THR A 129 -22.43 -14.19 15.86
CA THR A 129 -23.64 -13.47 16.22
C THR A 129 -23.59 -11.99 15.84
N GLU A 130 -22.41 -11.38 15.87
CA GLU A 130 -22.19 -9.99 15.44
C GLU A 130 -22.23 -9.82 13.93
N ARG A 131 -21.99 -10.88 13.14
CA ARG A 131 -22.11 -10.84 11.67
C ARG A 131 -23.51 -11.18 11.16
N TYR A 132 -24.38 -11.72 12.00
CA TYR A 132 -25.71 -12.16 11.57
C TYR A 132 -26.57 -10.99 11.09
N CYS A 133 -27.26 -11.13 9.97
CA CYS A 133 -28.16 -10.12 9.41
C CYS A 133 -29.38 -10.78 8.74
N GLU A 134 -30.44 -10.00 8.57
CA GLU A 134 -31.62 -10.35 7.75
C GLU A 134 -31.72 -9.50 6.48
N GLU A 135 -31.25 -8.25 6.54
CA GLU A 135 -31.31 -7.29 5.43
C GLU A 135 -29.95 -6.61 5.21
N ASP A 136 -29.68 -6.16 3.97
CA ASP A 136 -28.46 -5.43 3.62
C ASP A 136 -28.27 -4.15 4.47
N SER A 137 -29.39 -3.50 4.82
CA SER A 137 -29.45 -2.30 5.66
C SER A 137 -28.89 -2.50 7.07
N GLU A 138 -28.86 -3.74 7.57
CA GLU A 138 -28.33 -4.04 8.90
C GLU A 138 -26.81 -4.13 8.91
N CYS A 139 -26.16 -4.25 7.76
CA CYS A 139 -24.71 -4.44 7.69
C CYS A 139 -23.99 -3.10 7.64
N VAL A 140 -23.03 -2.92 8.55
CA VAL A 140 -22.21 -1.71 8.64
C VAL A 140 -20.74 -2.05 8.67
N ILE A 141 -19.92 -1.16 8.10
CA ILE A 141 -18.47 -1.23 8.18
C ILE A 141 -18.05 -0.62 9.52
N VAL A 142 -17.20 -1.34 10.26
CA VAL A 142 -16.60 -0.90 11.51
C VAL A 142 -15.09 -1.02 11.46
N GLN A 143 -14.42 -0.29 12.34
CA GLN A 143 -12.97 -0.35 12.48
C GLN A 143 -12.55 -1.62 13.25
N ARG A 144 -11.70 -2.47 12.67
CA ARG A 144 -11.20 -3.71 13.28
C ARG A 144 -10.05 -3.49 14.25
N SER A 145 -9.22 -2.49 13.97
CA SER A 145 -7.97 -2.18 14.67
C SER A 145 -8.05 -0.86 15.42
N CYS A 146 -7.06 -0.57 16.27
CA CYS A 146 -7.03 0.69 17.03
C CYS A 146 -6.77 1.95 16.20
N CYS A 147 -6.15 1.80 15.03
CA CYS A 147 -5.89 2.90 14.11
C CYS A 147 -6.90 2.83 12.96
N ASP A 148 -7.27 3.98 12.40
CA ASP A 148 -8.18 4.06 11.26
C ASP A 148 -7.50 3.55 9.97
N CYS A 149 -8.25 3.37 8.88
CA CYS A 149 -7.66 2.88 7.62
C CYS A 149 -6.57 3.80 7.05
N ASN A 150 -6.57 5.10 7.38
CA ASN A 150 -5.54 6.04 6.93
C ASN A 150 -4.20 5.82 7.66
N ASN A 151 -4.26 5.28 8.87
CA ASN A 151 -3.12 5.01 9.73
C ASN A 151 -2.79 3.50 9.79
N GLY A 152 -2.99 2.79 8.67
CA GLY A 152 -2.67 1.36 8.56
C GLY A 152 -3.64 0.43 9.30
N GLY A 153 -4.80 0.95 9.69
CA GLY A 153 -5.87 0.18 10.27
C GLY A 153 -6.60 -0.73 9.29
N GLN A 154 -7.42 -1.62 9.83
CA GLN A 154 -8.28 -2.53 9.09
C GLN A 154 -9.74 -2.22 9.38
N ALA A 155 -10.59 -2.46 8.39
CA ALA A 155 -12.03 -2.45 8.54
C ALA A 155 -12.57 -3.89 8.63
N ASP A 156 -13.73 -4.04 9.24
CA ASP A 156 -14.53 -5.26 9.23
C ASP A 156 -16.02 -4.89 9.18
N ILE A 157 -16.88 -5.89 9.26
CA ILE A 157 -18.33 -5.73 9.10
C ILE A 157 -19.08 -6.46 10.20
N ILE A 158 -20.10 -5.79 10.71
CA ILE A 158 -21.00 -6.30 11.74
C ILE A 158 -22.43 -5.86 11.44
N ASN A 159 -23.38 -6.43 12.17
CA ASN A 159 -24.74 -5.92 12.24
C ASN A 159 -24.78 -4.63 13.08
N GLU A 160 -25.50 -3.61 12.59
CA GLU A 160 -25.58 -2.27 13.18
C GLU A 160 -25.97 -2.27 14.66
N LYS A 161 -26.77 -3.26 15.09
CA LYS A 161 -27.20 -3.37 16.50
C LYS A 161 -26.05 -3.59 17.47
N TYR A 162 -24.88 -4.01 17.00
CA TYR A 162 -23.69 -4.25 17.82
C TYR A 162 -22.65 -3.12 17.76
N ILE A 163 -22.90 -2.01 17.04
CA ILE A 163 -21.96 -0.89 16.92
C ILE A 163 -21.48 -0.41 18.29
N ASN A 164 -22.39 -0.11 19.21
CA ASN A 164 -22.01 0.43 20.53
C ASN A 164 -21.14 -0.54 21.33
N SER A 165 -21.51 -1.83 21.34
CA SER A 165 -20.75 -2.90 22.01
C SER A 165 -19.36 -3.07 21.37
N TRP A 166 -19.28 -2.95 20.05
CA TRP A 166 -18.02 -3.00 19.32
C TRP A 166 -17.11 -1.82 19.66
N GLU A 167 -17.65 -0.59 19.61
CA GLU A 167 -16.92 0.63 19.94
C GLU A 167 -16.41 0.66 21.37
N ASP A 168 -17.17 0.14 22.34
CA ASP A 168 -16.74 0.04 23.73
C ASP A 168 -15.57 -0.94 23.88
N ARG A 169 -15.63 -2.12 23.24
CA ARG A 169 -14.49 -3.07 23.22
C ARG A 169 -13.27 -2.47 22.53
N LEU A 170 -13.47 -1.72 21.47
CA LEU A 170 -12.39 -1.03 20.77
C LEU A 170 -11.79 0.06 21.67
N ARG A 171 -12.61 0.88 22.33
CA ARG A 171 -12.15 1.94 23.23
C ARG A 171 -11.39 1.40 24.43
N GLU A 172 -11.89 0.37 25.08
CA GLU A 172 -11.24 -0.29 26.22
C GLU A 172 -9.85 -0.79 25.83
N ARG A 173 -9.74 -1.40 24.65
CA ARG A 173 -8.48 -1.93 24.13
C ARG A 173 -7.51 -0.85 23.68
N CYS A 174 -8.02 0.19 23.01
CA CYS A 174 -7.21 1.15 22.27
C CYS A 174 -6.94 2.43 23.05
N GLY A 175 -7.55 2.64 24.22
CA GLY A 175 -7.48 3.89 24.98
C GLY A 175 -6.09 4.35 25.42
N SER A 176 -5.08 3.48 25.36
CA SER A 176 -3.67 3.81 25.64
C SER A 176 -2.81 4.00 24.38
N LEU A 177 -3.35 3.75 23.19
CA LEU A 177 -2.61 3.83 21.94
C LEU A 177 -2.75 5.22 21.33
N GLY A 178 -1.64 5.79 20.85
CA GLY A 178 -1.58 7.14 20.26
C GLY A 178 -2.28 7.29 18.91
N CYS A 179 -3.02 6.30 18.45
CA CYS A 179 -3.91 6.43 17.30
C CYS A 179 -5.21 7.10 17.75
N ASN A 180 -5.75 8.03 16.97
CA ASN A 180 -7.07 8.59 17.23
C ASN A 180 -8.12 7.73 16.49
N PRO A 181 -8.84 6.83 17.17
CA PRO A 181 -9.78 5.92 16.51
C PRO A 181 -11.01 6.61 15.92
N PHE A 182 -11.25 7.89 16.21
CA PHE A 182 -12.53 8.55 15.89
C PHE A 182 -12.43 9.68 14.85
N THR A 183 -11.27 9.88 14.20
CA THR A 183 -11.08 11.01 13.25
C THR A 183 -11.39 10.70 11.80
N SER A 184 -11.76 9.46 11.47
CA SER A 184 -11.93 9.03 10.08
C SER A 184 -13.40 8.80 9.75
N ASN A 185 -14.12 9.87 9.41
CA ASN A 185 -15.32 9.79 8.55
C ASN A 185 -14.93 9.47 7.09
N ASN A 186 -13.75 8.89 6.87
CA ASN A 186 -13.08 8.92 5.59
C ASN A 186 -13.44 7.72 4.73
N GLU A 187 -13.71 8.03 3.47
CA GLU A 187 -14.04 7.12 2.37
C GLU A 187 -12.96 6.05 2.08
N THR A 188 -11.83 6.07 2.79
CA THR A 188 -10.67 5.21 2.51
C THR A 188 -10.90 3.74 2.85
N CYS A 189 -11.77 3.43 3.82
CA CYS A 189 -12.24 2.06 4.03
C CYS A 189 -13.40 1.68 3.08
N SER A 190 -13.88 2.62 2.26
CA SER A 190 -15.21 2.59 1.63
C SER A 190 -15.23 2.03 0.22
N TYR A 191 -14.17 1.33 -0.19
CA TYR A 191 -14.11 0.67 -1.49
C TYR A 191 -14.87 -0.66 -1.56
N VAL A 192 -15.60 -1.01 -0.49
CA VAL A 192 -16.25 -2.30 -0.36
C VAL A 192 -17.71 -2.06 0.00
N GLU A 193 -18.63 -2.51 -0.87
CA GLU A 193 -20.05 -2.55 -0.51
C GLU A 193 -20.25 -3.64 0.54
N VAL A 194 -21.26 -3.47 1.39
CA VAL A 194 -21.65 -4.48 2.37
C VAL A 194 -23.03 -5.01 2.03
N LYS A 195 -23.20 -6.33 2.12
CA LYS A 195 -24.49 -6.99 1.89
C LYS A 195 -24.73 -8.07 2.91
N CYS A 196 -26.01 -8.33 3.15
CA CYS A 196 -26.45 -9.49 3.88
C CYS A 196 -26.59 -10.67 2.92
N SER A 197 -25.71 -11.66 3.05
CA SER A 197 -25.74 -12.87 2.22
C SER A 197 -25.63 -14.11 3.09
N ASN A 198 -26.56 -15.04 2.92
CA ASN A 198 -26.67 -16.25 3.74
C ASN A 198 -26.75 -15.94 5.25
N ASN A 199 -27.53 -14.92 5.60
CA ASN A 199 -27.69 -14.40 6.97
C ASN A 199 -26.39 -13.91 7.61
N LYS A 200 -25.42 -13.47 6.82
CA LYS A 200 -24.16 -12.89 7.32
C LYS A 200 -23.81 -11.63 6.55
N CYS A 201 -23.32 -10.62 7.26
CA CYS A 201 -22.71 -9.46 6.64
C CYS A 201 -21.40 -9.90 5.96
N ILE A 202 -21.35 -9.65 4.65
CA ILE A 202 -20.18 -9.90 3.80
C ILE A 202 -19.75 -8.64 3.06
N PHE A 203 -18.45 -8.57 2.77
CA PHE A 203 -17.86 -7.61 1.85
C PHE A 203 -18.17 -8.01 0.42
N VAL A 204 -18.54 -7.03 -0.42
CA VAL A 204 -18.78 -7.19 -1.84
C VAL A 204 -17.84 -6.27 -2.61
N ASP A 205 -17.00 -6.86 -3.46
CA ASP A 205 -16.05 -6.13 -4.29
C ASP A 205 -16.81 -5.21 -5.28
N ALA A 206 -16.71 -3.90 -5.05
CA ALA A 206 -17.32 -2.87 -5.91
C ALA A 206 -16.78 -2.88 -7.37
N GLY A 207 -15.71 -3.66 -7.63
CA GLY A 207 -15.05 -3.77 -8.93
C GLY A 207 -15.54 -4.90 -9.83
N SER A 208 -16.38 -5.83 -9.34
CA SER A 208 -16.79 -6.99 -10.15
C SER A 208 -17.75 -6.64 -11.29
N GLU A 209 -18.53 -5.55 -11.19
CA GLU A 209 -19.41 -5.11 -12.28
C GLU A 209 -18.82 -4.00 -13.17
N LYS A 210 -17.94 -3.12 -12.64
CA LYS A 210 -17.37 -2.00 -13.43
C LYS A 210 -16.29 -2.43 -14.43
N SER A 211 -15.53 -3.49 -14.12
CA SER A 211 -14.43 -3.96 -14.99
C SER A 211 -14.89 -4.43 -16.37
N VAL A 212 -16.14 -4.87 -16.48
CA VAL A 212 -16.74 -5.28 -17.76
C VAL A 212 -16.94 -4.07 -18.68
N TRP A 213 -17.48 -2.96 -18.17
CA TRP A 213 -17.77 -1.75 -18.97
C TRP A 213 -16.52 -0.99 -19.43
N GLU A 214 -15.47 -0.93 -18.59
CA GLU A 214 -14.20 -0.30 -18.98
C GLU A 214 -13.48 -1.08 -20.09
N SER A 215 -13.60 -2.41 -20.08
CA SER A 215 -13.08 -3.26 -21.15
C SER A 215 -13.78 -3.02 -22.49
N TYR A 216 -15.10 -2.81 -22.50
CA TYR A 216 -15.85 -2.49 -23.72
C TYR A 216 -15.51 -1.09 -24.28
N ASN A 217 -15.33 -0.09 -23.43
CA ASN A 217 -14.98 1.26 -23.87
C ASN A 217 -13.58 1.32 -24.50
N SER A 218 -12.60 0.59 -23.96
CA SER A 218 -11.26 0.53 -24.53
C SER A 218 -11.24 -0.06 -25.95
N LEU A 219 -11.97 -1.17 -26.17
CA LEU A 219 -12.07 -1.81 -27.49
C LEU A 219 -12.78 -0.91 -28.52
N LEU A 220 -13.79 -0.16 -28.10
CA LEU A 220 -14.49 0.79 -28.97
C LEU A 220 -13.57 1.94 -29.43
N PHE A 221 -12.75 2.50 -28.54
CA PHE A 221 -11.76 3.53 -28.88
C PHE A 221 -10.69 3.02 -29.85
N ILE A 222 -10.21 1.78 -29.67
CA ILE A 222 -9.25 1.15 -30.60
C ILE A 222 -9.90 0.96 -31.97
N ALA A 223 -11.15 0.50 -32.03
CA ALA A 223 -11.85 0.33 -33.30
C ALA A 223 -12.02 1.67 -34.05
N LEU A 224 -12.43 2.73 -33.34
CA LEU A 224 -12.61 4.07 -33.93
C LEU A 224 -11.30 4.69 -34.42
N THR A 225 -10.20 4.49 -33.70
CA THR A 225 -8.87 5.00 -34.11
C THR A 225 -8.36 4.26 -35.36
N ILE A 226 -8.55 2.95 -35.46
CA ILE A 226 -8.23 2.16 -36.67
C ILE A 226 -9.04 2.65 -37.88
N ILE A 227 -10.33 2.95 -37.69
CA ILE A 227 -11.19 3.50 -38.76
C ILE A 227 -10.68 4.87 -39.22
N LEU A 228 -10.34 5.76 -38.28
CA LEU A 228 -9.79 7.10 -38.58
C LEU A 228 -8.45 7.03 -39.33
N ILE A 229 -7.52 6.17 -38.88
CA ILE A 229 -6.22 5.97 -39.54
C ILE A 229 -6.44 5.44 -40.96
N SER A 230 -7.33 4.45 -41.13
CA SER A 230 -7.67 3.88 -42.44
C SER A 230 -8.26 4.94 -43.39
N PHE A 231 -9.08 5.84 -42.87
CA PHE A 231 -9.66 6.96 -43.63
C PHE A 231 -8.59 7.97 -44.07
N ILE A 232 -7.68 8.35 -43.18
CA ILE A 232 -6.56 9.26 -43.48
C ILE A 232 -5.64 8.66 -44.55
N ILE A 233 -5.33 7.36 -44.46
CA ILE A 233 -4.51 6.65 -45.46
C ILE A 233 -5.20 6.63 -46.83
N ARG A 234 -6.51 6.36 -46.88
CA ARG A 234 -7.28 6.38 -48.16
C ARG A 234 -7.31 7.76 -48.80
N LYS A 235 -7.41 8.83 -48.01
CA LYS A 235 -7.44 10.21 -48.53
C LYS A 235 -6.11 10.66 -49.16
N LYS A 236 -4.97 10.13 -48.71
CA LYS A 236 -3.63 10.46 -49.28
C LYS A 236 -3.30 9.74 -50.60
N LYS A 237 -4.08 8.72 -50.98
CA LYS A 237 -3.89 7.96 -52.23
C LYS A 237 -4.73 8.48 -53.41
N LYS A 238 -5.61 9.45 -53.17
CA LYS A 238 -6.32 10.21 -54.20
C LYS A 238 -5.67 11.58 -54.32
#